data_AF-A0A183D6E4-F1
#
_entry.id   AF-A0A183D6E4-F1
#
_cell.length_a   1.000
_cell.length_b   1.000
_cell.length_c   1.000
_cell.angle_alpha   90.00
_cell.angle_beta   90.00
_cell.angle_gamma   90.00
#
_symmetry.space_group_name_H-M   'P 1'
#
loop_
_entity.id
_entity.type
_entity.pdbx_description
1 polymer ?
#
loop_
_entity_poly.entity_id
_entity_poly.type
_entity_poly.pdbx_seq_one_letter_code
_entity_poly.pdbx_strand_id
1 'polypeptide(L)'
;MRMRTFDCIEAPLSRLFYRYGRYVAQHPLPFITIPILVTAFCSINLLHIRPVTDAIYLFTPRNARSKFERQVIHDLWPLHYHNYVPGRAVTQFREIQVSTTLLF
;
A
#
# COMPACT_ATOMS: atom_id res chain seq x y z
N MET A 1 11.41 -4.07 -48.01
CA MET A 1 12.50 -3.36 -47.29
C MET A 1 12.74 -4.09 -45.98
N ARG A 2 13.72 -5.00 -45.94
CA ARG A 2 14.00 -5.88 -44.78
C ARG A 2 14.94 -5.12 -43.82
N MET A 3 14.44 -4.70 -42.66
CA MET A 3 15.26 -4.07 -41.62
C MET A 3 16.20 -5.10 -41.01
N ARG A 4 17.37 -5.27 -41.62
CA ARG A 4 18.44 -6.22 -41.24
C ARG A 4 19.00 -6.02 -39.82
N THR A 5 18.64 -4.92 -39.16
CA THR A 5 19.10 -4.60 -37.81
C THR A 5 18.40 -5.41 -36.72
N PHE A 6 17.14 -5.83 -36.93
CA PHE A 6 16.41 -6.63 -35.95
C PHE A 6 16.80 -8.11 -35.98
N ASP A 7 17.23 -8.62 -37.14
CA ASP A 7 17.66 -10.01 -37.31
C ASP A 7 18.80 -10.40 -36.33
N CYS A 8 19.70 -9.46 -36.04
CA CYS A 8 20.84 -9.66 -35.14
C CYS A 8 20.44 -9.85 -33.67
N ILE A 9 19.30 -9.28 -33.24
CA ILE A 9 18.79 -9.39 -31.86
C ILE A 9 17.73 -10.51 -31.79
N GLU A 10 16.94 -10.68 -32.85
CA GLU A 10 15.89 -11.67 -32.93
C GLU A 10 16.44 -13.11 -32.92
N ALA A 11 17.56 -13.36 -33.59
CA ALA A 11 18.21 -14.68 -33.60
C ALA A 11 18.70 -15.15 -32.21
N PRO A 12 19.45 -14.35 -31.42
CA PRO A 12 19.84 -14.77 -30.07
C PRO A 12 18.65 -14.81 -29.10
N LEU A 13 17.68 -13.89 -29.23
CA LEU A 13 16.52 -13.83 -28.35
C LEU A 13 15.59 -15.03 -28.55
N SER A 14 15.29 -15.40 -29.80
CA SER A 14 14.50 -16.60 -30.13
C SER A 14 15.18 -17.87 -29.63
N ARG A 15 16.50 -17.96 -29.74
CA ARG A 15 17.27 -19.11 -29.22
C ARG A 15 17.25 -19.19 -27.70
N LEU A 16 17.32 -18.04 -27.01
CA LEU A 16 17.17 -17.94 -25.56
C LEU A 16 15.78 -18.39 -25.11
N PHE A 17 14.73 -17.86 -25.71
CA PHE A 17 13.36 -18.25 -25.37
C PHE A 17 13.07 -19.72 -25.68
N TYR A 18 13.61 -20.25 -26.78
CA TYR A 18 13.48 -21.67 -27.09
C TYR A 18 14.15 -22.54 -26.01
N ARG A 19 15.38 -22.18 -25.59
CA ARG A 19 16.11 -22.94 -24.56
C ARG A 19 15.45 -22.81 -23.18
N TYR A 20 14.96 -21.62 -22.84
CA TYR A 20 14.20 -21.36 -21.63
C TYR A 20 12.88 -22.13 -21.61
N GLY A 21 12.09 -22.06 -22.68
CA GLY A 21 10.84 -22.79 -22.82
C GLY A 21 11.04 -24.31 -22.76
N ARG A 22 12.10 -24.84 -23.37
CA ARG A 22 12.47 -26.27 -23.27
C ARG A 22 12.79 -26.67 -21.83
N TYR A 23 13.50 -25.82 -21.08
CA TYR A 23 13.80 -26.08 -19.67
C TYR A 23 12.55 -26.05 -18.79
N VAL A 24 11.66 -25.08 -19.00
CA VAL A 24 10.37 -24.98 -18.30
C VAL A 24 9.48 -26.19 -18.60
N ALA A 25 9.43 -26.63 -19.87
CA ALA A 25 8.65 -27.80 -20.28
C ALA A 25 9.16 -29.12 -19.68
N GLN A 26 10.47 -29.22 -19.39
CA GLN A 26 11.06 -30.40 -18.73
C GLN A 26 10.75 -30.47 -17.23
N HIS A 27 10.54 -29.32 -16.58
CA HIS A 27 10.23 -29.23 -15.15
C HIS A 27 9.03 -28.30 -14.89
N PRO A 28 7.80 -28.71 -15.23
CA PRO A 28 6.61 -27.86 -15.11
C PRO A 28 6.21 -27.58 -13.65
N LEU A 29 6.46 -28.53 -12.75
CA LEU A 29 6.07 -28.45 -11.34
C LEU A 29 6.68 -27.25 -10.59
N PRO A 30 8.01 -27.04 -10.56
CA PRO A 30 8.60 -25.88 -9.86
C PRO A 30 8.12 -24.55 -10.45
N PHE A 31 7.84 -24.51 -11.75
CA PHE A 31 7.42 -23.28 -12.43
C PHE A 31 5.98 -22.88 -12.08
N ILE A 32 5.14 -23.82 -11.64
CA ILE A 32 3.79 -23.54 -11.14
C ILE A 32 3.82 -23.26 -9.64
N THR A 33 4.61 -24.02 -8.87
CA THR A 33 4.63 -23.87 -7.41
C THR A 33 5.26 -22.56 -6.95
N ILE A 34 6.34 -22.11 -7.59
CA ILE A 34 7.02 -20.85 -7.25
C ILE A 34 6.08 -19.64 -7.34
N PRO A 35 5.40 -19.35 -8.47
CA PRO A 35 4.50 -18.21 -8.55
C PRO A 35 3.33 -18.33 -7.57
N ILE A 36 2.78 -19.53 -7.33
CA ILE A 36 1.74 -19.72 -6.32
C ILE A 36 2.24 -19.33 -4.92
N LEU A 37 3.44 -19.77 -4.53
CA LEU A 37 4.03 -19.41 -3.24
C LEU A 37 4.30 -17.91 -3.13
N VAL A 38 4.79 -17.28 -4.21
CA VAL A 38 5.02 -15.83 -4.25
C VAL A 38 3.71 -15.06 -4.12
N THR A 39 2.66 -15.47 -4.84
CA THR A 39 1.34 -14.86 -4.74
C THR A 39 0.74 -15.04 -3.35
N ALA A 40 0.85 -16.24 -2.76
CA ALA A 40 0.39 -16.50 -1.41
C ALA A 40 1.12 -15.63 -0.37
N PHE A 41 2.45 -15.54 -0.48
CA PHE A 41 3.27 -14.69 0.38
C PHE A 41 2.89 -13.20 0.27
N CYS A 42 2.68 -12.71 -0.96
CA CYS A 42 2.22 -11.35 -1.20
C CYS A 42 0.82 -11.11 -0.60
N SER A 43 -0.09 -12.08 -0.72
CA SER A 43 -1.44 -12.02 -0.17
C SER A 43 -1.46 -11.91 1.36
N ILE A 44 -0.55 -12.62 2.07
CA ILE A 44 -0.43 -12.52 3.54
C ILE A 44 -0.13 -11.09 3.98
N ASN A 45 0.65 -10.35 3.20
CA ASN A 45 0.96 -8.96 3.53
C ASN A 45 -0.26 -8.04 3.41
N LEU A 46 -1.20 -8.34 2.49
CA LEU A 46 -2.43 -7.56 2.35
C LEU A 46 -3.31 -7.60 3.61
N LEU A 47 -3.24 -8.69 4.39
CA LEU A 47 -3.95 -8.82 5.67
C LEU A 47 -3.41 -7.86 6.75
N HIS A 48 -2.19 -7.36 6.60
CA HIS A 48 -1.56 -6.42 7.53
C HIS A 48 -1.87 -4.95 7.21
N ILE A 49 -2.56 -4.68 6.10
CA ILE A 49 -2.96 -3.32 5.74
C ILE A 49 -3.94 -2.79 6.79
N ARG A 50 -3.57 -1.67 7.43
CA ARG A 50 -4.43 -0.95 8.38
C ARG A 50 -5.16 0.16 7.62
N PRO A 51 -6.51 0.18 7.60
CA PRO A 51 -7.24 1.26 6.97
C PRO A 51 -7.04 2.54 7.77
N VAL A 52 -6.57 3.60 7.12
CA VAL A 52 -6.48 4.93 7.73
C VAL A 52 -7.80 5.64 7.48
N THR A 53 -8.60 5.85 8.52
CA THR A 53 -9.91 6.53 8.45
C THR A 53 -9.85 8.01 8.80
N ASP A 54 -8.66 8.52 9.15
CA ASP A 54 -8.48 9.91 9.55
C ASP A 54 -8.70 10.85 8.36
N ALA A 55 -9.85 11.51 8.31
CA ALA A 55 -10.20 12.45 7.25
C ALA A 55 -9.14 13.56 7.07
N ILE A 56 -8.56 14.06 8.17
CA ILE A 56 -7.50 15.07 8.09
C ILE A 56 -6.25 14.48 7.42
N TYR A 57 -5.88 13.25 7.74
CA TYR A 57 -4.74 12.59 7.10
C TYR A 57 -4.99 12.34 5.60
N LEU A 58 -6.21 11.92 5.25
CA LEU A 58 -6.61 11.59 3.87
C LEU A 58 -6.72 12.81 2.94
N PHE A 59 -7.27 13.92 3.44
CA PHE A 59 -7.63 15.08 2.60
C PHE A 59 -6.67 16.26 2.69
N THR A 60 -5.64 16.20 3.54
CA THR A 60 -4.67 17.29 3.67
C THR A 60 -3.24 16.81 3.46
N PRO A 61 -2.39 17.60 2.78
CA PRO A 61 -1.03 17.18 2.47
C PRO A 61 -0.24 16.89 3.75
N ARG A 62 0.72 15.95 3.67
CA ARG A 62 1.52 15.52 4.82
C ARG A 62 2.24 16.70 5.51
N ASN A 63 2.66 17.69 4.72
CA ASN A 63 3.44 18.86 5.17
C ASN A 63 2.60 20.15 5.25
N ALA A 64 1.33 20.07 5.61
CA ALA A 64 0.49 21.27 5.78
C ALA A 64 0.95 22.10 7.00
N ARG A 65 1.06 23.43 6.85
CA ARG A 65 1.37 24.34 7.99
C ARG A 65 0.38 24.19 9.14
N SER A 66 -0.90 23.95 8.83
CA SER A 66 -1.94 23.69 9.85
C SER A 66 -1.69 22.42 10.67
N LYS A 67 -0.99 21.42 10.14
CA LYS A 67 -0.56 20.23 10.92
C LYS A 67 0.56 20.57 11.88
N PHE A 68 1.51 21.41 11.44
CA PHE A 68 2.59 21.91 12.30
C PHE A 68 2.04 22.75 13.46
N GLU A 69 1.16 23.72 13.17
CA GLU A 69 0.52 24.53 14.22
C GLU A 69 -0.27 23.67 15.21
N ARG A 70 -1.01 22.66 14.72
CA ARG A 70 -1.72 21.71 15.58
C ARG A 70 -0.78 20.89 16.46
N GLN A 71 0.37 20.47 15.95
CA GLN A 71 1.38 19.74 16.73
C GLN A 71 1.97 20.64 17.82
N VAL A 72 2.34 21.88 17.48
CA VAL A 72 2.84 22.87 18.44
C VAL A 72 1.80 23.12 19.55
N ILE A 73 0.52 23.28 19.22
CA ILE A 73 -0.54 23.46 20.24
C ILE A 73 -0.67 22.21 21.13
N HIS A 74 -0.57 21.01 20.56
CA HIS A 74 -0.65 19.76 21.33
C HIS A 74 0.55 19.58 22.27
N ASP A 75 1.73 20.02 21.84
CA ASP A 75 2.96 19.95 22.63
C ASP A 75 2.97 21.00 23.76
N LEU A 76 2.45 22.22 23.51
CA LEU A 76 2.38 23.29 24.52
C LEU A 76 1.23 23.11 25.51
N TRP A 77 0.08 22.57 25.08
CA TRP A 77 -1.09 22.31 25.95
C TRP A 77 -1.54 20.84 25.86
N PRO A 78 -0.80 19.93 26.53
CA PRO A 78 -1.15 18.51 26.55
C PRO A 78 -2.49 18.27 27.26
N LEU A 79 -3.42 17.63 26.57
CA LEU A 79 -4.71 17.20 27.11
C LEU A 79 -4.48 16.02 28.05
N HIS A 80 -4.52 16.28 29.35
CA HIS A 80 -4.52 15.24 30.37
C HIS A 80 -5.96 14.83 30.67
N TYR A 81 -6.18 13.58 31.09
CA TYR A 81 -7.51 13.05 31.44
C TYR A 81 -8.28 13.93 32.45
N HIS A 82 -7.59 14.70 33.28
CA HIS A 82 -8.17 15.60 34.28
C HIS A 82 -8.34 17.05 33.82
N ASN A 83 -7.86 17.42 32.64
CA ASN A 83 -7.90 18.79 32.10
C ASN A 83 -8.66 18.81 30.77
N TYR A 84 -9.99 18.93 30.85
CA TYR A 84 -10.87 19.07 29.70
C TYR A 84 -11.00 20.54 29.28
N VAL A 85 -10.69 20.84 28.01
CA VAL A 85 -10.88 22.19 27.44
C VAL A 85 -12.10 22.16 26.50
N PRO A 86 -13.20 22.87 26.85
CA PRO A 86 -14.50 22.73 26.17
C PRO A 86 -14.54 23.23 24.71
N GLY A 87 -13.53 23.95 24.24
CA GLY A 87 -13.47 24.46 22.86
C GLY A 87 -13.27 23.40 21.76
N ARG A 88 -13.09 22.12 22.12
CA ARG A 88 -12.75 21.01 21.20
C ARG A 88 -13.81 19.90 21.12
N ALA A 89 -14.99 20.09 21.71
CA ALA A 89 -16.07 19.09 21.65
C ALA A 89 -16.51 18.76 20.21
N VAL A 90 -16.43 19.72 19.29
CA VAL A 90 -16.84 19.56 17.88
C VAL A 90 -16.01 18.54 17.09
N THR A 91 -14.75 18.30 17.47
CA THR A 91 -13.94 17.22 16.87
C THR A 91 -14.29 15.84 17.45
N GLN A 92 -14.74 15.79 18.71
CA GLN A 92 -15.06 14.55 19.41
C GLN A 92 -16.40 13.95 18.95
N PHE A 93 -17.38 14.78 18.58
CA PHE A 93 -18.66 14.30 18.03
C PHE A 93 -18.52 13.54 16.70
N ARG A 94 -17.46 13.77 15.92
CA ARG A 94 -17.23 13.07 14.65
C ARG A 94 -16.68 11.65 14.82
N GLU A 95 -15.97 11.38 15.92
CA GLU A 95 -15.43 10.04 16.22
C GLU A 95 -16.51 9.06 16.72
N ILE A 96 -17.52 9.57 17.44
CA ILE A 96 -18.66 8.78 17.93
C ILE A 96 -19.50 8.20 16.78
N GLN A 97 -19.51 8.86 15.61
CA GLN A 97 -20.27 8.41 14.44
C GLN A 97 -19.69 7.15 13.78
N VAL A 98 -18.38 6.89 13.87
CA VAL A 98 -17.74 5.75 13.19
C VAL A 98 -17.90 4.45 13.99
N SER A 99 -18.05 4.53 15.32
CA SER A 99 -18.22 3.34 16.16
C SER A 99 -19.63 2.73 16.06
N THR A 100 -20.64 3.50 15.63
CA THR A 100 -22.03 3.04 15.55
C THR A 100 -22.33 2.25 14.26
N THR A 101 -21.51 2.39 13.20
CA THR A 101 -21.71 1.69 11.92
C THR A 101 -21.06 0.30 11.85
N LEU A 102 -20.37 -0.16 12.90
CA LEU A 102 -19.79 -1.51 13.00
C LEU A 102 -20.62 -2.47 13.89
N LEU A 103 -21.91 -2.15 14.09
CA LEU A 103 -22.87 -2.98 14.80
C LEU A 103 -24.10 -3.27 13.94
N PHE A 104 -23.90 -3.75 12.70
CA PHE A 104 -24.91 -4.47 11.91
C PHE A 104 -24.21 -5.45 10.96
#